data_AF-A0AAE8QNW0-F1
#
_entry.id   AF-A0AAE8QNW0-F1
#
_cell.length_a   1.000
_cell.length_b   1.000
_cell.length_c   1.000
_cell.angle_alpha   90.00
_cell.angle_beta   90.00
_cell.angle_gamma   90.00
#
_symmetry.space_group_name_H-M   'P 1'
#
loop_
_entity.id
_entity.type
_entity.pdbx_description
1 polymer ?
#
loop_
_entity_poly.entity_id
_entity_poly.type
_entity_poly.pdbx_seq_one_letter_code
_entity_poly.pdbx_strand_id
1 'polypeptide(L)' 'MQFWQIAFMYKWVTAAQLRLAVKTDANPFGEITPKQYKEITGQDFETQAEA' A
#
# COMPACT_ATOMS: atom_id res chain seq x y z
N MET A 1 -8.85 6.25 2.77
CA MET A 1 -8.81 4.82 3.17
C MET A 1 -9.89 3.96 2.51
N GLN A 2 -11.16 4.40 2.41
CA GLN A 2 -12.22 3.57 1.81
C GLN A 2 -11.96 3.15 0.35
N PHE A 3 -11.43 4.04 -0.49
CA PHE A 3 -11.16 3.73 -1.89
C PHE A 3 -10.20 2.55 -2.07
N TRP A 4 -9.04 2.60 -1.42
CA TRP A 4 -7.99 1.57 -1.57
C TRP A 4 -8.40 0.21 -1.01
N GLN A 5 -9.18 0.19 0.08
CA GLN A 5 -9.74 -1.04 0.63
C GLN A 5 -10.74 -1.69 -0.32
N ILE A 6 -11.65 -0.90 -0.90
CA ILE A 6 -12.61 -1.36 -1.91
C ILE A 6 -11.88 -1.81 -3.18
N ALA A 7 -10.93 -1.03 -3.67
CA ALA A 7 -10.14 -1.35 -4.86
C ALA A 7 -9.40 -2.67 -4.71
N PHE A 8 -8.82 -2.96 -3.55
CA PHE A 8 -8.18 -4.24 -3.29
C PHE A 8 -9.19 -5.39 -3.13
N MET A 9 -10.28 -5.18 -2.39
CA MET A 9 -11.33 -6.17 -2.17
C MET A 9 -12.01 -6.63 -3.48
N TYR A 10 -12.26 -5.69 -4.40
CA TYR A 10 -12.80 -5.97 -5.73
C TYR A 10 -11.71 -6.29 -6.78
N LYS A 11 -10.45 -6.45 -6.35
CA LYS A 11 -9.30 -6.77 -7.22
C LYS A 11 -9.07 -5.80 -8.38
N TRP A 12 -9.44 -4.53 -8.21
CA TRP A 12 -9.09 -3.46 -9.15
C TRP A 12 -7.61 -3.15 -9.12
N VAL A 13 -6.95 -3.43 -8.00
CA VAL A 13 -5.51 -3.30 -7.81
C VAL A 13 -4.94 -4.51 -7.10
N THR A 14 -3.72 -4.87 -7.48
CA THR A 14 -2.91 -5.88 -6.79
C THR A 14 -2.18 -5.26 -5.60
N ALA A 15 -1.65 -6.11 -4.71
CA ALA A 15 -0.84 -5.63 -3.59
C ALA A 15 0.40 -4.87 -4.07
N ALA A 16 1.04 -5.34 -5.15
CA ALA A 16 2.16 -4.62 -5.79
C ALA A 16 1.78 -3.23 -6.30
N GLN A 17 0.59 -3.06 -6.88
CA GLN A 17 0.10 -1.75 -7.31
C GLN A 17 -0.28 -0.87 -6.12
N LEU A 18 -0.92 -1.44 -5.10
CA LEU A 18 -1.26 -0.74 -3.87
C LEU A 18 -0.01 -0.23 -3.14
N ARG A 19 1.12 -0.92 -3.28
CA ARG A 19 2.43 -0.52 -2.76
C ARG A 19 2.85 0.87 -3.25
N LEU A 20 2.47 1.26 -4.47
CA LEU A 20 2.76 2.57 -5.06
C LEU A 20 1.91 3.69 -4.43
N ALA A 21 0.77 3.35 -3.84
CA ALA A 21 -0.06 4.30 -3.09
C ALA A 21 0.44 4.49 -1.66
N VAL A 22 1.45 3.73 -1.22
CA VAL A 22 1.99 3.82 0.14
C VAL A 22 2.94 5.00 0.25
N LYS A 23 2.66 5.83 1.25
CA LYS A 23 3.45 6.98 1.66
C LYS A 23 4.71 6.51 2.36
N THR A 24 5.84 6.89 1.79
CA THR A 24 7.20 6.57 2.28
C THR A 24 8.09 7.78 2.06
N ASP A 25 9.31 7.77 2.58
CA ASP A 25 10.30 8.82 2.29
C ASP A 25 10.60 8.94 0.78
N ALA A 26 10.58 7.82 0.05
CA ALA A 26 10.74 7.80 -1.40
C ALA A 26 9.46 8.20 -2.17
N ASN A 27 8.29 8.10 -1.53
CA ASN A 27 7.00 8.47 -2.12
C ASN A 27 6.18 9.34 -1.15
N PRO A 28 6.49 10.65 -1.06
CA PRO A 28 5.79 11.55 -0.15
C PRO A 28 4.33 11.82 -0.57
N PHE A 29 3.98 11.51 -1.82
CA PHE A 29 2.65 11.66 -2.40
C PHE A 29 1.73 10.45 -2.20
N GLY A 30 2.20 9.41 -1.50
CA GLY A 30 1.35 8.27 -1.16
C GLY A 30 0.13 8.68 -0.33
N GLU A 31 -0.99 7.98 -0.56
CA GLU A 31 -2.27 8.24 0.09
C GLU A 31 -2.52 7.35 1.32
N ILE A 32 -1.79 6.24 1.44
CA ILE A 32 -1.94 5.29 2.56
C ILE A 32 -0.60 5.07 3.26
N THR A 33 -0.62 4.75 4.54
CA THR A 33 0.61 4.41 5.29
C THR A 33 1.00 2.95 5.13
N PRO A 34 2.25 2.55 5.43
CA PRO A 34 2.67 1.15 5.46
C PRO A 34 1.79 0.29 6.38
N LYS A 35 1.31 0.87 7.48
CA LYS A 35 0.36 0.22 8.39
C LYS A 35 -0.98 -0.08 7.69
N GLN A 36 -1.52 0.90 6.97
CA GLN A 36 -2.77 0.75 6.23
C GLN A 36 -2.64 -0.22 5.06
N TYR A 37 -1.48 -0.26 4.40
CA TYR A 37 -1.19 -1.28 3.41
C TYR A 37 -1.31 -2.69 4.00
N LYS A 38 -0.75 -2.91 5.19
CA LYS A 38 -0.88 -4.17 5.92
C LYS A 38 -2.32 -4.47 6.32
N GLU A 39 -3.08 -3.48 6.76
CA GLU A 39 -4.50 -3.65 7.09
C GLU A 39 -5.35 -4.03 5.87
N ILE A 40 -5.03 -3.50 4.68
CA ILE A 40 -5.78 -3.77 3.45
C ILE A 40 -5.38 -5.12 2.82
N THR A 41 -4.09 -5.42 2.77
CA THR A 41 -3.55 -6.58 2.04
C THR A 41 -3.30 -7.80 2.91
N GLY A 42 -3.17 -7.61 4.24
CA GLY A 42 -2.64 -8.62 5.15
C GLY A 42 -1.14 -8.87 5.01
N GLN A 43 -0.44 -8.13 4.14
CA GLN A 43 0.98 -8.30 3.85
C GLN A 43 1.79 -7.19 4.51
N ASP A 44 2.95 -7.54 5.06
CA ASP A 44 3.89 -6.55 5.55
C ASP A 44 4.44 -5.71 4.38
N PHE A 45 4.46 -4.39 4.59
CA PHE A 45 5.11 -3.48 3.66
C PHE A 45 6.61 -3.52 3.94
N GLU A 46 7.28 -4.55 3.43
CA GLU A 46 8.74 -4.64 3.50
C GLU A 46 9.33 -3.59 2.57
N THR A 47 9.65 -2.40 3.08
CA THR A 47 10.48 -1.42 2.35
C THR A 47 11.74 -2.15 1.91
N GLN A 48 11.91 -2.34 0.60
CA GLN A 48 13.20 -2.76 0.07
C GLN A 48 14.10 -1.54 0.21
N ALA A 49 14.67 -1.39 1.40
CA ALA A 49 15.67 -0.40 1.77
C ALA A 49 16.66 -1.12 2.68
N GLU A 50 17.26 -2.20 2.18
CA GLU A 50 18.43 -2.84 2.76
C GLU A 50 19.17 -3.62 1.66
N ALA A 51 20.06 -2.90 0.96
CA ALA A 51 21.41 -3.27 0.53
C ALA A 51 21.98 -2.17 -0.39
#